data_AF-A0A523QCA2-F1
#
_entry.id   AF-A0A523QCA2-F1
#
_cell.length_a   1.000
_cell.length_b   1.000
_cell.length_c   1.000
_cell.angle_alpha   90.00
_cell.angle_beta   90.00
_cell.angle_gamma   90.00
#
_symmetry.space_group_name_H-M   'P 1'
#
loop_
_entity.id
_entity.type
_entity.pdbx_description
1 polymer ?
#
loop_
_entity_poly.entity_id
_entity_poly.type
_entity_poly.pdbx_seq_one_letter_code
_entity_poly.pdbx_strand_id
1 'polypeptide(L)'
;MQINVAQQLRSAIGNVKEHDVDVVMDVTGYGNTGRLQGKVSLMRTDRGILLKGVLNTEVELACSRCLNPFQCPLTLKVAEEYFPTADVVSGAPLPLPDEFSGFTIDENHELDLTDAVHQYALLAVPMKPLCRPDCAGLCPVCGQNLNLGECQCLPPEADPRWAKLKQIGLSQ
;
A
#
# COMPACT_ATOMS: atom_id res chain seq x y z
N MET A 1 -7.52 3.48 -12.11
CA MET A 1 -7.46 2.54 -13.24
C MET A 1 -8.82 1.86 -13.31
N GLN A 2 -9.52 2.02 -14.43
CA GLN A 2 -10.86 1.50 -14.60
C GLN A 2 -10.86 0.20 -15.42
N ILE A 3 -11.57 -0.81 -14.95
CA ILE A 3 -11.83 -2.05 -15.70
C ILE A 3 -13.33 -2.10 -15.99
N ASN A 4 -13.72 -2.15 -17.27
CA ASN A 4 -15.10 -2.38 -17.62
C ASN A 4 -15.49 -3.84 -17.30
N VAL A 5 -16.51 -3.99 -16.46
CA VAL A 5 -16.95 -5.29 -15.94
C VAL A 5 -18.39 -5.65 -16.36
N ALA A 6 -18.99 -4.94 -17.31
CA ALA A 6 -20.36 -5.19 -17.77
C ALA A 6 -20.58 -6.64 -18.23
N GLN A 7 -19.64 -7.20 -19.00
CA GLN A 7 -19.73 -8.59 -19.46
C GLN A 7 -19.63 -9.57 -18.28
N GLN A 8 -18.78 -9.28 -17.31
CA GLN A 8 -18.60 -10.10 -16.12
C GLN A 8 -19.86 -10.08 -15.23
N LEU A 9 -20.52 -8.92 -15.14
CA LEU A 9 -21.77 -8.79 -14.40
C LEU A 9 -22.94 -9.57 -15.04
N ARG A 10 -22.87 -9.88 -16.33
CA ARG A 10 -23.87 -10.73 -17.03
C ARG A 10 -23.55 -12.22 -17.00
N SER A 11 -22.38 -12.60 -16.49
CA SER A 11 -21.93 -13.99 -16.45
C SER A 11 -22.56 -14.76 -15.29
N ALA A 12 -22.42 -16.09 -15.30
CA ALA A 12 -22.83 -16.93 -14.19
C ALA A 12 -22.04 -16.60 -12.92
N ILE A 13 -22.68 -16.70 -11.76
CA ILE A 13 -22.02 -16.57 -10.46
C ILE A 13 -20.85 -17.56 -10.38
N GLY A 14 -19.72 -17.08 -9.88
CA GLY A 14 -18.47 -17.83 -9.79
C GLY A 14 -17.61 -17.80 -11.05
N ASN A 15 -18.06 -17.17 -12.14
CA ASN A 15 -17.20 -16.93 -13.29
C ASN A 15 -16.03 -16.01 -12.91
N VAL A 16 -14.82 -16.40 -13.30
CA VAL A 16 -13.59 -15.66 -13.01
C VAL A 16 -12.97 -15.18 -14.31
N LYS A 17 -12.51 -13.92 -14.32
CA LYS A 17 -11.75 -13.33 -15.41
C LYS A 17 -10.46 -12.72 -14.88
N GLU A 18 -9.34 -13.04 -15.51
CA GLU A 18 -8.04 -12.47 -15.16
C GLU A 18 -7.77 -11.20 -15.98
N HIS A 19 -7.08 -10.25 -15.35
CA HIS A 19 -6.63 -9.01 -15.95
C HIS A 19 -5.18 -8.75 -15.54
N ASP A 20 -4.33 -8.50 -16.54
CA ASP A 20 -3.00 -7.96 -16.32
C ASP A 20 -3.09 -6.46 -16.02
N VAL A 21 -2.38 -6.05 -14.97
CA VAL A 21 -2.24 -4.65 -14.56
C VAL A 21 -0.82 -4.23 -14.86
N ASP A 22 -0.67 -3.21 -15.69
CA ASP A 22 0.61 -2.54 -15.95
C ASP A 22 0.33 -1.07 -16.23
N VAL A 23 0.38 -0.25 -15.18
CA VAL A 23 -0.01 1.16 -15.24
C VAL A 23 0.91 2.01 -14.39
N VAL A 24 1.09 3.27 -14.76
CA VAL A 24 1.77 4.27 -13.93
C VAL A 24 0.69 5.12 -13.25
N MET A 25 0.73 5.21 -11.93
CA MET A 25 -0.23 5.98 -11.14
C MET A 25 0.42 6.50 -9.85
N ASP A 26 -0.23 7.46 -9.18
CA ASP A 26 0.10 7.75 -7.78
C ASP A 26 -0.34 6.55 -6.94
N VAL A 27 0.60 5.87 -6.33
CA VAL A 27 0.36 4.63 -5.59
C VAL A 27 -0.14 4.91 -4.18
N THR A 28 0.23 6.05 -3.60
CA THR A 28 -0.09 6.37 -2.19
C THR A 28 -1.15 7.45 -2.03
N GLY A 29 -1.50 8.16 -3.11
CA GLY A 29 -2.37 9.34 -3.09
C GLY A 29 -1.67 10.61 -2.57
N TYR A 30 -0.35 10.56 -2.37
CA TYR A 30 0.46 11.66 -1.83
C TYR A 30 1.65 12.02 -2.76
N GLY A 31 1.49 11.84 -4.07
CA GLY A 31 2.48 12.20 -5.08
C GLY A 31 3.55 11.13 -5.35
N ASN A 32 3.40 9.90 -4.83
CA ASN A 32 4.32 8.80 -5.12
C ASN A 32 3.90 8.10 -6.41
N THR A 33 4.40 8.60 -7.54
CA THR A 33 4.17 7.96 -8.83
C THR A 33 5.01 6.70 -8.96
N GLY A 34 4.34 5.55 -9.06
CA GLY A 34 4.97 4.24 -9.21
C GLY A 34 4.36 3.47 -10.37
N ARG A 35 5.15 2.56 -10.97
CA ARG A 35 4.62 1.57 -11.92
C ARG A 35 4.01 0.44 -11.12
N LEU A 36 2.72 0.22 -11.30
CA LEU A 36 1.94 -0.85 -10.67
C LEU A 36 1.82 -2.01 -11.64
N GLN A 37 2.34 -3.17 -11.25
CA GLN A 37 2.40 -4.35 -12.11
C GLN A 37 1.91 -5.61 -11.41
N GLY A 38 1.09 -6.41 -12.08
CA GLY A 38 0.69 -7.70 -11.54
C GLY A 38 -0.56 -8.25 -12.21
N LYS A 39 -1.19 -9.20 -11.54
CA LYS A 39 -2.41 -9.84 -12.03
C LYS A 39 -3.51 -9.74 -11.00
N VAL A 40 -4.71 -9.46 -11.48
CA VAL A 40 -5.93 -9.50 -10.69
C VAL A 40 -6.95 -10.43 -11.33
N SER A 41 -7.67 -11.15 -10.50
CA SER A 41 -8.82 -11.97 -10.87
C SER A 41 -10.10 -11.29 -10.39
N LEU A 42 -11.08 -11.19 -11.29
CA LEU A 42 -12.40 -10.67 -11.05
C LEU A 42 -13.39 -11.83 -11.06
N MET A 43 -13.93 -12.18 -9.90
CA MET A 43 -14.92 -13.24 -9.74
C MET A 43 -16.32 -12.64 -9.59
N ARG A 44 -17.27 -13.06 -10.42
CA ARG A 44 -18.68 -12.67 -10.26
C ARG A 44 -19.24 -13.28 -8.98
N THR A 45 -19.76 -12.45 -8.07
CA THR A 45 -20.52 -12.90 -6.90
C THR A 45 -22.03 -12.78 -7.17
N ASP A 46 -22.86 -13.11 -6.20
CA ASP A 46 -24.31 -12.91 -6.30
C ASP A 46 -24.67 -11.41 -6.36
N ARG A 47 -23.92 -10.58 -5.62
CA ARG A 47 -24.19 -9.15 -5.43
C ARG A 47 -23.21 -8.20 -6.13
N GLY A 48 -22.10 -8.70 -6.67
CA GLY A 48 -21.08 -7.84 -7.26
C GLY A 48 -19.91 -8.61 -7.87
N ILE A 49 -18.69 -8.09 -7.66
CA ILE A 49 -17.44 -8.66 -8.15
C ILE A 49 -16.41 -8.69 -7.04
N LEU A 50 -15.87 -9.87 -6.77
CA LEU A 50 -14.73 -10.05 -5.90
C LEU A 50 -13.43 -9.89 -6.70
N LEU A 51 -12.71 -8.81 -6.43
CA LEU A 51 -11.35 -8.56 -6.88
C LEU A 51 -10.37 -9.30 -5.96
N LYS A 52 -9.46 -10.08 -6.53
CA LYS A 52 -8.29 -10.62 -5.82
C LYS A 52 -7.05 -10.50 -6.67
N GLY A 53 -5.91 -10.20 -6.08
CA GLY A 53 -4.67 -10.18 -6.85
C GLY A 53 -3.43 -9.82 -6.06
N VAL A 54 -2.30 -9.94 -6.73
CA VAL A 54 -1.01 -9.47 -6.21
C VAL A 54 -0.44 -8.47 -7.19
N LEU A 55 -0.23 -7.26 -6.70
CA LEU A 55 0.33 -6.15 -7.43
C LEU A 55 1.66 -5.75 -6.78
N ASN A 56 2.66 -5.44 -7.60
CA ASN A 56 3.97 -4.99 -7.16
C ASN A 56 4.19 -3.58 -7.68
N THR A 57 4.87 -2.77 -6.87
CA THR A 57 5.22 -1.41 -7.23
C THR A 57 6.39 -0.93 -6.38
N GLU A 58 6.94 0.22 -6.73
CA GLU A 58 8.00 0.88 -5.98
C GLU A 58 7.57 2.31 -5.69
N VAL A 59 7.80 2.76 -4.46
CA VAL A 59 7.49 4.12 -4.01
C VAL A 59 8.71 4.77 -3.40
N GLU A 60 8.84 6.09 -3.54
CA GLU A 60 9.93 6.83 -2.93
C GLU A 60 9.58 7.17 -1.47
N LEU A 61 10.44 6.72 -0.55
CA LEU A 61 10.28 6.99 0.88
C LEU A 61 11.55 7.62 1.45
N ALA A 62 11.42 8.32 2.56
CA ALA A 62 12.55 8.78 3.35
C ALA A 62 12.95 7.72 4.38
N CYS A 63 14.25 7.41 4.45
CA CYS A 63 14.79 6.48 5.45
C CYS A 63 14.62 7.03 6.87
N SER A 64 14.01 6.27 7.78
CA SER A 64 13.80 6.68 9.17
C SER A 64 15.09 6.91 9.97
N ARG A 65 16.24 6.45 9.47
CA ARG A 65 17.54 6.61 10.15
C ARG A 65 18.39 7.74 9.58
N CYS A 66 18.54 7.80 8.26
CA CYS A 66 19.43 8.77 7.60
C CYS A 66 18.70 9.86 6.82
N LEU A 67 17.37 9.80 6.72
CA LEU A 67 16.50 10.71 5.97
C LEU A 67 16.74 10.77 4.46
N ASN A 68 17.70 10.03 3.92
CA ASN A 68 17.89 9.95 2.47
C ASN A 68 16.65 9.30 1.80
N PRO A 69 16.22 9.83 0.64
CA PRO A 69 15.20 9.19 -0.17
C PRO A 69 15.73 7.87 -0.73
N PHE A 70 14.85 6.88 -0.87
CA PHE A 70 15.14 5.60 -1.49
C PHE A 70 13.87 4.97 -2.08
N GLN A 71 14.05 4.09 -3.07
CA GLN A 71 12.96 3.33 -3.65
C GLN A 71 12.64 2.13 -2.76
N CYS A 72 11.40 2.08 -2.26
CA CYS A 72 10.91 0.98 -1.43
C CYS A 72 9.98 0.10 -2.27
N PRO A 73 10.33 -1.18 -2.50
CA PRO A 73 9.43 -2.11 -3.16
C PRO A 73 8.26 -2.45 -2.23
N LEU A 74 7.05 -2.43 -2.77
CA LEU A 74 5.81 -2.81 -2.11
C LEU A 74 5.13 -3.94 -2.87
N THR A 75 4.58 -4.90 -2.13
CA THR A 75 3.72 -5.96 -2.66
C THR A 75 2.35 -5.83 -2.03
N LEU A 76 1.35 -5.53 -2.86
CA LEU A 76 -0.04 -5.30 -2.48
C LEU A 76 -0.84 -6.58 -2.76
N LYS A 77 -1.41 -7.18 -1.72
CA LYS A 77 -2.29 -8.35 -1.82
C LYS A 77 -3.74 -7.89 -1.72
N VAL A 78 -4.29 -7.41 -2.82
CA VAL A 78 -5.65 -6.83 -2.86
C VAL A 78 -6.72 -7.92 -2.81
N ALA A 79 -7.74 -7.72 -2.00
CA ALA A 79 -8.89 -8.62 -1.89
C ALA A 79 -10.14 -7.84 -1.46
N GLU A 80 -10.93 -7.37 -2.43
CA GLU A 80 -12.07 -6.48 -2.17
C GLU A 80 -13.30 -6.89 -2.97
N GLU A 81 -14.49 -6.70 -2.40
CA GLU A 81 -15.75 -6.88 -3.12
C GLU A 81 -16.30 -5.52 -3.58
N TYR A 82 -16.63 -5.46 -4.87
CA TYR A 82 -17.15 -4.29 -5.54
C TYR A 82 -18.62 -4.48 -5.90
N PHE A 83 -19.45 -3.48 -5.59
CA PHE A 83 -20.90 -3.55 -5.76
C PHE A 83 -21.39 -2.57 -6.84
N PRO A 84 -22.21 -3.02 -7.79
CA PRO A 84 -22.74 -2.16 -8.83
C PRO A 84 -23.81 -1.20 -8.30
N THR A 85 -23.75 0.05 -8.74
CA THR A 85 -24.75 1.08 -8.44
C THR A 85 -25.92 1.07 -9.43
N ALA A 86 -25.78 0.40 -10.57
CA ALA A 86 -26.82 0.25 -11.59
C ALA A 86 -26.90 -1.20 -12.08
N ASP A 87 -28.12 -1.64 -12.41
CA ASP A 87 -28.36 -2.95 -13.00
C ASP A 87 -27.84 -3.02 -14.44
N VAL A 88 -27.03 -4.04 -14.72
CA VAL A 88 -26.33 -4.14 -16.00
C VAL A 88 -27.25 -4.34 -17.20
N VAL A 89 -28.49 -4.82 -17.00
CA VAL A 89 -29.45 -5.09 -18.08
C VAL A 89 -30.41 -3.94 -18.28
N SER A 90 -31.02 -3.45 -17.20
CA SER A 90 -32.08 -2.45 -17.20
C SER A 90 -31.59 -1.02 -17.01
N GLY A 91 -30.37 -0.83 -16.50
CA GLY A 91 -29.83 0.48 -16.13
C GLY A 91 -30.53 1.10 -14.91
N ALA A 92 -31.40 0.35 -14.22
CA ALA A 92 -32.08 0.84 -13.04
C ALA A 92 -31.08 0.98 -11.87
N PRO A 93 -31.19 2.03 -11.04
CA PRO A 93 -30.37 2.16 -9.84
C PRO A 93 -30.55 0.97 -8.91
N LEU A 94 -29.45 0.43 -8.41
CA LEU A 94 -29.45 -0.64 -7.41
C LEU A 94 -29.25 -0.06 -6.01
N PRO A 95 -29.99 -0.54 -5.01
CA PRO A 95 -29.76 -0.13 -3.63
C PRO A 95 -28.39 -0.66 -3.17
N LEU A 96 -27.58 0.23 -2.61
CA LEU A 96 -26.41 -0.17 -1.86
C LEU A 96 -26.84 -0.73 -0.48
N PRO A 97 -26.07 -1.65 0.12
CA PRO A 97 -26.31 -2.10 1.50
C PRO A 97 -26.44 -0.93 2.49
N ASP A 98 -27.28 -1.06 3.52
CA ASP A 98 -27.58 0.03 4.47
C ASP A 98 -26.34 0.54 5.23
N GLU A 99 -25.35 -0.31 5.48
CA GLU A 99 -24.04 0.02 6.08
C GLU A 99 -22.91 -0.14 5.04
N PHE A 100 -22.95 0.65 3.98
CA PHE A 100 -21.97 0.53 2.91
C PHE A 100 -20.75 1.43 3.12
N SER A 101 -19.62 0.82 3.48
CA SER A 101 -18.29 1.43 3.43
C SER A 101 -17.35 0.73 2.43
N GLY A 102 -17.91 0.01 1.46
CA GLY A 102 -17.17 -0.79 0.48
C GLY A 102 -16.88 -0.04 -0.83
N PHE A 103 -16.39 -0.78 -1.82
CA PHE A 103 -16.08 -0.23 -3.14
C PHE A 103 -17.25 -0.37 -4.11
N THR A 104 -17.48 0.64 -4.94
CA THR A 104 -18.57 0.64 -5.94
C THR A 104 -18.07 0.41 -7.36
N ILE A 105 -18.94 -0.16 -8.19
CA ILE A 105 -18.85 -0.14 -9.65
C ILE A 105 -19.83 0.93 -10.13
N ASP A 106 -19.36 1.86 -10.95
CA ASP A 106 -20.17 3.00 -11.38
C ASP A 106 -21.27 2.62 -12.39
N GLU A 107 -22.05 3.61 -12.82
CA GLU A 107 -23.14 3.46 -13.81
C GLU A 107 -22.64 3.04 -15.21
N ASN A 108 -21.36 3.27 -15.51
CA ASN A 108 -20.73 2.83 -16.74
C ASN A 108 -20.19 1.39 -16.63
N HIS A 109 -20.42 0.74 -15.49
CA HIS A 109 -19.92 -0.59 -15.15
C HIS A 109 -18.39 -0.62 -15.11
N GLU A 110 -17.77 0.47 -14.67
CA GLU A 110 -16.34 0.58 -14.48
C GLU A 110 -15.98 0.33 -13.02
N LEU A 111 -15.09 -0.64 -12.82
CA LEU A 111 -14.48 -0.93 -11.53
C LEU A 111 -13.18 -0.13 -11.43
N ASP A 112 -13.11 0.83 -10.51
CA ASP A 112 -11.88 1.59 -10.26
C ASP A 112 -11.03 0.95 -9.16
N LEU A 113 -9.80 0.60 -9.52
CA LEU A 113 -8.80 0.05 -8.61
C LEU A 113 -8.05 1.11 -7.81
N THR A 114 -8.18 2.39 -8.17
CA THR A 114 -7.33 3.47 -7.63
C THR A 114 -7.38 3.54 -6.10
N ASP A 115 -8.57 3.60 -5.53
CA ASP A 115 -8.75 3.73 -4.08
C ASP A 115 -8.29 2.49 -3.33
N ALA A 116 -8.57 1.30 -3.86
CA ALA A 116 -8.09 0.06 -3.26
C ALA A 116 -6.55 0.02 -3.28
N VAL A 117 -5.93 0.37 -4.39
CA VAL A 117 -4.46 0.44 -4.49
C VAL A 117 -3.88 1.41 -3.47
N HIS A 118 -4.44 2.62 -3.34
CA HIS A 118 -4.01 3.60 -2.35
C HIS A 118 -4.07 3.04 -0.91
N GLN A 119 -5.21 2.46 -0.53
CA GLN A 119 -5.41 1.92 0.80
C GLN A 119 -4.42 0.78 1.10
N TYR A 120 -4.28 -0.18 0.17
CA TYR A 120 -3.36 -1.30 0.34
C TYR A 120 -1.90 -0.86 0.32
N ALA A 121 -1.54 0.14 -0.48
CA ALA A 121 -0.20 0.71 -0.49
C ALA A 121 0.15 1.33 0.85
N LEU A 122 -0.74 2.14 1.42
CA LEU A 122 -0.54 2.74 2.74
C LEU A 122 -0.37 1.69 3.83
N LEU A 123 -1.10 0.58 3.76
CA LEU A 123 -0.95 -0.55 4.67
C LEU A 123 0.34 -1.35 4.43
N ALA A 124 0.86 -1.37 3.21
CA ALA A 124 2.09 -2.09 2.86
C ALA A 124 3.36 -1.31 3.20
N VAL A 125 3.30 0.02 3.35
CA VAL A 125 4.45 0.85 3.73
C VAL A 125 4.96 0.41 5.11
N PRO A 126 6.27 0.10 5.25
CA PRO A 126 6.85 -0.27 6.54
C PRO A 126 6.69 0.85 7.58
N MET A 127 6.45 0.49 8.85
CA MET A 127 6.40 1.49 9.93
C MET A 127 7.72 2.25 10.14
N LYS A 128 8.86 1.62 9.80
CA LYS A 128 10.20 2.19 9.87
C LYS A 128 10.96 1.92 8.57
N PRO A 129 10.68 2.66 7.49
CA PRO A 129 11.35 2.47 6.21
C PRO A 129 12.86 2.70 6.35
N LEU A 130 13.67 1.75 5.90
CA LEU A 130 15.13 1.87 5.90
C LEU A 130 15.65 1.70 4.47
N CYS A 131 16.54 2.61 4.05
CA CYS A 131 17.17 2.51 2.73
C CYS A 131 18.04 1.26 2.56
N ARG A 132 18.46 0.66 3.68
CA ARG A 132 19.10 -0.65 3.77
C ARG A 132 19.01 -1.19 5.21
N PRO A 133 19.07 -2.52 5.42
CA PRO A 133 18.89 -3.12 6.75
C PRO A 133 19.88 -2.61 7.82
N ASP A 134 21.10 -2.29 7.40
CA ASP A 134 22.25 -1.90 8.23
C ASP A 134 22.53 -0.38 8.20
N CYS A 135 21.55 0.45 7.82
CA CYS A 135 21.73 1.90 7.76
C CYS A 135 22.20 2.46 9.12
N ALA A 136 23.38 3.09 9.14
CA ALA A 136 24.01 3.65 10.33
C ALA A 136 23.29 4.90 10.87
N GLY A 137 22.51 5.57 10.00
CA GLY A 137 21.71 6.73 10.36
C GLY A 137 22.50 8.03 10.50
N LEU A 138 21.88 9.01 11.17
CA LEU A 138 22.51 10.28 11.49
C LEU A 138 23.12 10.22 12.89
N CYS A 139 24.23 10.94 13.09
CA CYS A 139 24.76 11.21 14.41
C CYS A 139 23.74 12.01 15.23
N PRO A 140 23.35 11.57 16.44
CA PRO A 140 22.35 12.26 17.26
C PRO A 140 22.84 13.61 17.81
N VAL A 141 24.15 13.89 17.72
CA VAL A 141 24.77 15.12 18.21
C VAL A 141 24.91 16.17 17.11
N CYS A 142 25.50 15.80 15.96
CA CYS A 142 25.81 16.75 14.89
C CYS A 142 25.01 16.56 13.59
N GLY A 143 24.23 15.49 13.46
CA GLY A 143 23.46 15.20 12.24
C GLY A 143 24.29 14.65 11.07
N GLN A 144 25.58 14.38 11.25
CA GLN A 144 26.41 13.75 10.21
C GLN A 144 25.83 12.40 9.80
N ASN A 145 25.73 12.14 8.50
CA ASN A 145 25.31 10.85 7.99
C ASN A 145 26.42 9.81 8.17
N LEU A 146 26.25 8.91 9.14
CA LEU A 146 27.24 7.89 9.51
C LEU A 146 27.47 6.85 8.41
N ASN A 147 26.60 6.81 7.40
CA ASN A 147 26.79 6.00 6.21
C ASN A 147 27.89 6.54 5.28
N LEU A 148 28.28 7.81 5.42
CA LEU A 148 29.31 8.45 4.60
C LEU A 148 30.66 8.54 5.32
N GLY A 149 30.70 8.19 6.61
CA GLY A 149 31.89 8.25 7.45
C GLY A 149 31.57 8.57 8.90
N GLU A 150 32.54 8.38 9.77
CA GLU A 150 32.41 8.65 11.20
C GLU A 150 32.36 10.15 11.50
N CYS A 151 31.70 10.52 12.60
CA CYS A 151 31.75 11.87 13.14
C CYS A 151 32.79 11.96 14.27
N GLN A 152 33.28 13.17 14.54
CA GLN A 152 34.22 13.43 15.66
C GLN A 152 33.52 13.78 16.98
N CYS A 153 32.20 13.55 17.08
CA CYS A 153 31.47 13.83 18.31
C CYS A 153 31.92 12.87 19.42
N LEU A 154 32.13 13.43 20.62
CA LEU A 154 32.29 12.61 21.81
C LEU A 154 30.98 11.81 22.05
N PRO A 155 31.07 10.56 22.53
CA PRO A 155 29.89 9.81 22.94
C PRO A 155 29.10 10.64 23.96
N PRO A 156 27.78 10.77 23.81
CA PRO A 156 26.98 11.47 24.80
C PRO A 156 27.19 10.82 26.16
N GLU A 157 27.51 11.65 27.16
CA GLU A 157 27.69 11.18 28.53
C GLU A 157 26.39 10.52 28.99
N ALA A 158 26.48 9.33 29.58
CA ALA A 158 25.30 8.58 29.99
C ALA A 158 24.48 9.41 30.99
N ASP A 159 23.19 9.66 30.68
CA ASP A 159 22.33 10.48 31.53
C ASP A 159 22.35 9.95 32.98
N PRO A 160 22.71 10.78 33.98
CA PRO A 160 22.79 10.37 35.38
C PRO A 160 21.49 9.74 35.90
N ARG A 161 20.33 10.14 35.35
CA ARG A 161 19.01 9.59 35.72
C ARG A 161 18.90 8.10 35.38
N TRP A 162 19.66 7.62 34.39
CA TRP A 162 19.68 6.23 33.95
C TRP A 162 20.80 5.41 34.59
N ALA A 163 21.59 5.99 35.50
CA ALA A 163 22.70 5.29 36.15
C ALA A 163 22.29 3.98 36.86
N LYS A 164 21.07 3.92 37.43
CA LYS A 164 20.53 2.71 38.06
C LYS A 164 20.27 1.56 37.07
N LEU A 165 19.99 1.85 35.79
CA LEU A 165 19.74 0.81 34.78
C LEU A 165 21.01 0.02 34.44
N LYS A 166 22.21 0.60 34.60
CA LYS A 166 23.48 -0.13 34.43
C LYS A 166 23.68 -1.26 35.44
N GLN A 167 22.99 -1.20 36.59
CA GLN A 167 23.07 -2.23 37.63
C GLN A 167 22.14 -3.41 37.35
N ILE A 168 21.20 -3.26 36.41
CA ILE A 168 20.29 -4.30 35.97
C ILE A 168 20.92 -4.92 34.72
N GLY A 169 21.69 -6.00 34.91
CA GLY A 169 22.43 -6.66 33.83
C GLY A 169 21.50 -7.22 32.75
N LEU A 170 21.20 -6.42 31.72
CA LEU A 170 20.71 -6.92 30.45
C LEU A 170 21.89 -7.62 29.77
N SER A 171 22.01 -8.90 30.11
CA SER A 171 22.87 -9.84 29.39
C SER A 171 22.34 -9.90 27.96
N GLN A 172 23.19 -9.55 27.00
CA GLN A 172 22.92 -9.76 25.59
C GLN A 172 22.79 -11.25 25.28
#